data_AF-A0AAE0E465-F1
#
_entry.id   AF-A0AAE0E465-F1
#
_cell.length_a   1.000
_cell.length_b   1.000
_cell.length_c   1.000
_cell.angle_alpha   90.00
_cell.angle_beta   90.00
_cell.angle_gamma   90.00
#
_symmetry.space_group_name_H-M   'P 1'
#
loop_
_entity.id
_entity.type
_entity.pdbx_description
1 polymer ?
#
loop_
_entity_poly.entity_id
_entity_poly.type
_entity_poly.pdbx_seq_one_letter_code
_entity_poly.pdbx_strand_id
1 'polypeptide(L)'
;MHADAKEAVKYFDQMRIEHGFAELLSVEEFNDPGNGYLVNDCCVFGAEVFVIQPSTGSEETLTMVKDLDDSTYTWSIKDFSNLNEDDQYSDAFTVGGREWKLNLCLKGYKSGKDKYLSLFIWLQDCEKLVPKEKVYAKYKLRILDHSQVKTIEKTDSKWFDTKEGWGFHNLIPLKELSNGYLGKDTLTVEVEFDVISVIKVRT
;
A
#
# COMPACT_ATOMS: atom_id res chain seq x y z
N MET A 1 31.53 23.80 -5.88
CA MET A 1 31.69 23.23 -7.25
C MET A 1 30.41 22.45 -7.53
N HIS A 2 29.74 22.63 -8.68
CA HIS A 2 28.58 21.80 -9.05
C HIS A 2 29.11 20.57 -9.81
N ALA A 3 28.79 19.37 -9.32
CA ALA A 3 29.03 18.14 -10.05
C ALA A 3 27.77 17.82 -10.86
N ASP A 4 27.76 18.16 -12.14
CA ASP A 4 26.66 17.83 -13.04
C ASP A 4 26.87 16.42 -13.61
N ALA A 5 25.94 15.51 -13.30
CA ALA A 5 25.91 14.19 -13.91
C ALA A 5 25.48 14.31 -15.38
N LYS A 6 26.43 14.17 -16.30
CA LYS A 6 26.20 14.27 -17.76
C LYS A 6 25.59 12.99 -18.34
N GLU A 7 24.38 12.62 -17.93
CA GLU A 7 23.69 11.43 -18.45
C GLU A 7 22.37 11.77 -19.15
N ALA A 8 21.87 10.84 -19.96
CA ALA A 8 20.62 10.99 -20.70
C ALA A 8 19.42 11.15 -19.75
N VAL A 9 18.42 11.93 -20.17
CA VAL A 9 17.16 12.12 -19.45
C VAL A 9 16.53 10.76 -19.13
N LYS A 10 16.29 10.49 -17.84
CA LYS A 10 15.62 9.28 -17.36
C LYS A 10 14.14 9.57 -17.14
N TYR A 11 13.28 8.66 -17.60
CA TYR A 11 11.83 8.82 -17.53
C TYR A 11 11.28 8.00 -16.38
N PHE A 12 10.49 8.63 -15.52
CA PHE A 12 9.68 7.90 -14.55
C PHE A 12 8.50 7.24 -15.27
N ASP A 13 8.26 5.97 -14.96
CA ASP A 13 7.09 5.23 -15.47
C ASP A 13 6.51 4.34 -14.37
N GLN A 14 5.39 3.68 -14.67
CA GLN A 14 4.64 2.86 -13.72
C GLN A 14 5.47 1.73 -13.07
N MET A 15 6.57 1.30 -13.70
CA MET A 15 7.50 0.29 -13.18
C MET A 15 8.80 0.90 -12.64
N ARG A 16 9.12 2.14 -13.00
CA ARG A 16 10.37 2.83 -12.62
C ARG A 16 10.06 4.10 -11.84
N ILE A 17 9.87 3.90 -10.54
CA ILE A 17 9.59 4.96 -9.57
C ILE A 17 10.86 5.57 -8.97
N GLU A 18 12.03 4.99 -9.22
CA GLU A 18 13.32 5.45 -8.73
C GLU A 18 14.33 5.63 -9.87
N HIS A 19 15.03 6.75 -9.84
CA HIS A 19 16.16 7.05 -10.71
C HIS A 19 17.26 7.68 -9.88
N GLY A 20 18.49 7.28 -10.18
CA GLY A 20 19.66 7.80 -9.49
C GLY A 20 20.95 7.39 -10.19
N PHE A 21 22.05 7.57 -9.47
CA PHE A 21 23.38 7.22 -9.91
C PHE A 21 23.97 6.30 -8.84
N ALA A 22 24.32 5.08 -9.23
CA ALA A 22 24.98 4.15 -8.30
C ALA A 22 26.35 4.68 -7.84
N GLU A 23 27.00 5.47 -8.68
CA GLU A 23 28.31 6.09 -8.43
C GLU A 23 28.25 7.58 -8.77
N LEU A 24 27.60 8.37 -7.91
CA LEU A 24 27.45 9.82 -8.12
C LEU A 24 28.77 10.59 -7.91
N LEU A 25 29.51 10.24 -6.87
CA LEU A 25 30.78 10.85 -6.47
C LEU A 25 31.55 9.84 -5.62
N SER A 26 32.88 9.78 -5.78
CA SER A 26 33.67 8.89 -4.94
C SER A 26 33.67 9.37 -3.47
N VAL A 27 33.82 8.43 -2.55
CA VAL A 27 33.93 8.75 -1.11
C VAL A 27 35.15 9.62 -0.82
N GLU A 28 36.24 9.45 -1.57
CA GLU A 28 37.44 10.26 -1.46
C GLU A 28 37.18 11.71 -1.86
N GLU A 29 36.55 11.94 -3.02
CA GLU A 29 36.21 13.29 -3.48
C GLU A 29 35.16 13.97 -2.61
N PHE A 30 34.19 13.20 -2.09
CA PHE A 30 33.15 13.71 -1.19
C PHE A 30 33.72 14.23 0.13
N ASN A 31 34.69 13.50 0.69
CA ASN A 31 35.31 13.85 1.98
C ASN A 31 36.46 14.85 1.86
N ASP A 32 36.95 15.15 0.65
CA ASP A 32 37.98 16.17 0.45
C ASP A 32 37.43 17.57 0.79
N PRO A 33 37.92 18.22 1.86
CA PRO A 33 37.46 19.54 2.27
C PRO A 33 37.67 20.62 1.19
N GLY A 34 38.62 20.42 0.28
CA GLY A 34 38.91 21.32 -0.84
C GLY A 34 37.82 21.36 -1.91
N ASN A 35 37.00 20.30 -2.01
CA ASN A 35 35.94 20.21 -3.01
C ASN A 35 34.63 20.87 -2.56
N GLY A 36 34.44 21.01 -1.25
CA GLY A 36 33.29 21.72 -0.67
C GLY A 36 31.95 20.97 -0.77
N TYR A 37 31.96 19.66 -0.99
CA TYR A 37 30.75 18.82 -1.00
C TYR A 37 30.22 18.50 0.40
N LEU A 38 31.11 18.44 1.39
CA LEU A 38 30.80 18.20 2.79
C LEU A 38 31.34 19.38 3.63
N VAL A 39 30.43 20.15 4.24
CA VAL A 39 30.77 21.29 5.09
C VAL A 39 30.03 21.14 6.42
N ASN A 40 30.77 21.04 7.53
CA ASN A 40 30.20 20.79 8.87
C ASN A 40 29.28 19.56 8.90
N ASP A 41 29.74 18.44 8.35
CA ASP A 41 28.97 17.19 8.21
C ASP A 41 27.63 17.33 7.46
N CYS A 42 27.44 18.44 6.73
CA CYS A 42 26.26 18.71 5.93
C CYS A 42 26.61 18.71 4.44
N CYS A 43 25.73 18.13 3.64
CA CYS A 43 25.78 18.12 2.18
C CYS A 43 24.40 18.51 1.63
N VAL A 44 24.35 19.15 0.47
CA VAL A 44 23.11 19.50 -0.24
C VAL A 44 23.14 18.86 -1.62
N PHE A 45 22.05 18.17 -1.97
CA PHE A 45 21.85 17.59 -3.29
C PHE A 45 20.71 18.33 -4.01
N GLY A 46 20.90 18.59 -5.30
CA GLY A 46 19.87 19.13 -6.19
C GLY A 46 19.40 18.06 -7.18
N ALA A 47 18.12 18.08 -7.53
CA ALA A 47 17.56 17.27 -8.61
C ALA A 47 16.63 18.14 -9.46
N GLU A 48 16.82 18.11 -10.78
CA GLU A 48 15.92 18.75 -11.73
C GLU A 48 14.93 17.73 -12.27
N VAL A 49 13.64 18.05 -12.18
CA VAL A 49 12.55 17.18 -12.67
C VAL A 49 11.69 18.01 -13.63
N PHE A 50 11.55 17.51 -14.84
CA PHE A 50 10.70 18.12 -15.88
C PHE A 50 9.46 17.26 -16.12
N VAL A 51 8.31 17.91 -16.20
CA VAL A 51 7.07 17.25 -16.65
C VAL A 51 7.02 17.35 -18.17
N ILE A 52 7.13 16.20 -18.84
CA ILE A 52 6.94 16.13 -20.30
C ILE A 52 5.45 16.00 -20.55
N GLN A 53 4.84 17.03 -21.14
CA GLN A 53 3.44 16.99 -21.52
C GLN A 53 3.22 15.94 -22.62
N PRO A 54 2.25 15.02 -22.49
CA PRO A 54 1.93 14.06 -23.53
C PRO A 54 1.50 14.79 -24.80
N SER A 55 2.11 14.47 -25.95
CA SER A 55 1.62 14.93 -27.24
C SER A 55 0.29 14.23 -27.56
N THR A 56 -0.80 15.01 -27.54
CA THR A 56 -2.13 14.67 -28.06
C THR A 56 -2.71 13.33 -27.60
N GLY A 57 -3.23 13.32 -26.39
CA GLY A 57 -4.15 12.31 -25.83
C GLY A 57 -4.90 12.95 -24.66
N SER A 58 -6.07 12.44 -24.29
CA SER A 58 -6.84 12.93 -23.12
C SER A 58 -5.92 13.03 -21.90
N GLU A 59 -5.83 14.22 -21.30
CA GLU A 59 -4.96 14.46 -20.15
C GLU A 59 -5.57 13.76 -18.92
N GLU A 60 -5.12 12.53 -18.67
CA GLU A 60 -5.41 11.77 -17.46
C GLU A 60 -4.41 12.18 -16.38
N THR A 61 -4.91 12.84 -15.33
CA THR A 61 -4.09 13.17 -14.17
C THR A 61 -4.33 12.15 -13.07
N LEU A 62 -3.28 11.44 -12.65
CA LEU A 62 -3.31 10.60 -11.46
C LEU A 62 -3.14 11.49 -10.22
N THR A 63 -4.11 11.47 -9.31
CA THR A 63 -4.05 12.23 -8.05
C THR A 63 -4.05 11.27 -6.86
N MET A 64 -3.16 11.47 -5.90
CA MET A 64 -3.17 10.74 -4.63
C MET A 64 -4.06 11.48 -3.63
N VAL A 65 -5.21 10.89 -3.31
CA VAL A 65 -6.18 11.47 -2.37
C VAL A 65 -5.88 10.95 -0.96
N LYS A 66 -5.68 11.86 -0.02
CA LYS A 66 -5.40 11.58 1.40
C LYS A 66 -6.58 11.92 2.31
N ASP A 67 -7.33 12.95 1.93
CA ASP A 67 -8.54 13.37 2.63
C ASP A 67 -9.71 12.50 2.16
N LEU A 68 -9.73 11.25 2.64
CA LEU A 68 -10.74 10.26 2.32
C LEU A 68 -11.87 10.35 3.34
N ASP A 69 -13.09 10.63 2.89
CA ASP A 69 -14.29 10.50 3.71
C ASP A 69 -14.50 9.02 4.08
N ASP A 70 -14.85 8.75 5.33
CA ASP A 70 -15.10 7.41 5.88
C ASP A 70 -14.04 6.38 5.42
N SER A 71 -12.76 6.72 5.62
CA SER A 71 -11.61 5.93 5.17
C SER A 71 -11.48 4.53 5.79
N THR A 72 -12.37 4.19 6.73
CA THR A 72 -12.29 3.00 7.57
C THR A 72 -13.50 2.10 7.35
N TYR A 73 -13.25 0.81 7.21
CA TYR A 73 -14.28 -0.22 7.17
C TYR A 73 -13.99 -1.31 8.20
N THR A 74 -14.98 -1.59 9.04
CA THR A 74 -14.90 -2.59 10.10
C THR A 74 -15.81 -3.77 9.78
N TRP A 75 -15.29 -4.98 9.87
CA TRP A 75 -16.01 -6.22 9.61
C TRP A 75 -15.95 -7.16 10.81
N SER A 76 -17.13 -7.51 11.35
CA SER A 76 -17.27 -8.46 12.45
C SER A 76 -17.75 -9.82 11.95
N ILE A 77 -16.95 -10.86 12.20
CA ILE A 77 -17.22 -12.26 11.88
C ILE A 77 -17.71 -12.95 13.15
N LYS A 78 -19.00 -13.27 13.20
CA LYS A 78 -19.64 -13.96 14.34
C LYS A 78 -19.52 -15.47 14.21
N ASP A 79 -19.73 -16.16 15.33
CA ASP A 79 -19.67 -17.63 15.44
C ASP A 79 -18.38 -18.19 14.83
N PHE A 80 -17.26 -17.50 15.07
CA PHE A 80 -15.98 -17.71 14.40
C PHE A 80 -15.50 -19.16 14.55
N SER A 81 -15.71 -19.74 15.73
CA SER A 81 -15.30 -21.12 16.02
C SER A 81 -16.09 -22.20 15.26
N ASN A 82 -17.24 -21.85 14.67
CA ASN A 82 -18.10 -22.77 13.90
C ASN A 82 -17.94 -22.61 12.37
N LEU A 83 -17.03 -21.75 11.91
CA LEU A 83 -16.80 -21.56 10.48
C LEU A 83 -16.12 -22.80 9.87
N ASN A 84 -16.77 -23.39 8.88
CA ASN A 84 -16.31 -24.62 8.23
C ASN A 84 -15.47 -24.37 6.97
N GLU A 85 -15.58 -23.17 6.39
CA GLU A 85 -14.85 -22.78 5.18
C GLU A 85 -13.48 -22.21 5.55
N ASP A 86 -12.47 -22.45 4.70
CA ASP A 86 -11.11 -21.96 4.96
C ASP A 86 -10.97 -20.45 4.71
N ASP A 87 -11.85 -19.88 3.88
CA ASP A 87 -11.87 -18.48 3.50
C ASP A 87 -13.23 -17.87 3.80
N GLN A 88 -13.23 -16.60 4.21
CA GLN A 88 -14.43 -15.78 4.37
C GLN A 88 -14.24 -14.47 3.61
N TYR A 89 -15.34 -13.89 3.13
CA TYR A 89 -15.33 -12.60 2.45
C TYR A 89 -16.31 -11.64 3.11
N SER A 90 -15.93 -10.38 3.25
CA SER A 90 -16.85 -9.34 3.72
C SER A 90 -17.90 -9.00 2.68
N ASP A 91 -18.90 -8.20 3.04
CA ASP A 91 -19.65 -7.44 2.04
C ASP A 91 -18.71 -6.46 1.31
N ALA A 92 -19.11 -6.04 0.10
CA ALA A 92 -18.42 -4.99 -0.62
C ALA A 92 -18.65 -3.63 0.07
N PHE A 93 -17.64 -2.78 0.09
CA PHE A 93 -17.69 -1.45 0.69
C PHE A 93 -16.95 -0.43 -0.18
N THR A 94 -17.26 0.85 -0.04
CA THR A 94 -16.72 1.91 -0.89
C THR A 94 -15.84 2.87 -0.11
N VAL A 95 -14.62 3.09 -0.59
CA VAL A 95 -13.70 4.12 -0.06
C VAL A 95 -12.98 4.75 -1.24
N GLY A 96 -12.86 6.09 -1.26
CA GLY A 96 -12.18 6.82 -2.34
C GLY A 96 -12.81 6.61 -3.73
N GLY A 97 -14.12 6.38 -3.78
CA GLY A 97 -14.85 6.12 -5.03
C GLY A 97 -14.58 4.76 -5.69
N ARG A 98 -13.93 3.83 -4.97
CA ARG A 98 -13.67 2.46 -5.41
C ARG A 98 -14.35 1.45 -4.51
N GLU A 99 -14.76 0.35 -5.10
CA GLU A 99 -15.38 -0.77 -4.40
C GLU A 99 -14.31 -1.79 -3.97
N TRP A 100 -14.30 -2.12 -2.69
CA TRP A 100 -13.32 -3.00 -2.05
C TRP A 100 -14.02 -4.16 -1.37
N LYS A 101 -13.26 -5.23 -1.11
CA LYS A 101 -13.73 -6.38 -0.34
C LYS A 101 -12.59 -6.94 0.51
N LEU A 102 -12.89 -7.38 1.74
CA LEU A 102 -11.93 -8.11 2.56
C LEU A 102 -12.07 -9.61 2.34
N ASN A 103 -10.94 -10.31 2.37
CA ASN A 103 -10.85 -11.76 2.36
C ASN A 103 -10.00 -12.24 3.53
N LEU A 104 -10.59 -13.07 4.38
CA LEU A 104 -9.97 -13.62 5.57
C LEU A 104 -9.74 -15.12 5.39
N CYS A 105 -8.47 -15.56 5.41
CA CYS A 105 -8.13 -16.98 5.37
C CYS A 105 -7.96 -17.50 6.80
N LEU A 106 -8.95 -18.24 7.29
CA LEU A 106 -9.07 -18.70 8.68
C LEU A 106 -7.91 -19.61 9.11
N LYS A 107 -7.39 -20.41 8.17
CA LYS A 107 -6.25 -21.32 8.39
C LYS A 107 -4.95 -20.82 7.77
N GLY A 108 -4.92 -19.55 7.36
CA GLY A 108 -3.76 -18.93 6.74
C GLY A 108 -3.53 -19.32 5.28
N TYR A 109 -2.69 -18.53 4.61
CA TYR A 109 -2.43 -18.66 3.17
C TYR A 109 -0.92 -18.67 2.87
N LYS A 110 -0.49 -19.49 1.90
CA LYS A 110 0.92 -19.69 1.49
C LYS A 110 1.86 -19.86 2.69
N SER A 111 2.80 -18.93 2.89
CA SER A 111 3.81 -18.99 3.95
C SER A 111 3.23 -18.93 5.36
N GLY A 112 1.98 -18.46 5.51
CA GLY A 112 1.26 -18.39 6.78
C GLY A 112 0.37 -19.60 7.08
N LYS A 113 0.24 -20.56 6.16
CA LYS A 113 -0.69 -21.69 6.28
C LYS A 113 -0.50 -22.48 7.59
N ASP A 114 -1.62 -22.81 8.22
CA ASP A 114 -1.79 -23.53 9.49
C ASP A 114 -1.13 -22.88 10.72
N LYS A 115 -0.59 -21.66 10.57
CA LYS A 115 0.18 -20.97 11.62
C LYS A 115 -0.37 -19.59 11.93
N TYR A 116 -0.87 -18.89 10.92
CA TYR A 116 -1.33 -17.52 11.02
C TYR A 116 -2.71 -17.36 10.39
N LEU A 117 -3.47 -16.41 10.89
CA LEU A 117 -4.61 -15.86 10.18
C LEU A 117 -4.09 -14.93 9.07
N SER A 118 -4.64 -15.02 7.87
CA SER A 118 -4.28 -14.13 6.76
C SER A 118 -5.46 -13.21 6.40
N LEU A 119 -5.17 -11.98 6.01
CA LEU A 119 -6.17 -10.99 5.59
C LEU A 119 -5.68 -10.26 4.35
N PHE A 120 -6.56 -10.16 3.36
CA PHE A 120 -6.31 -9.50 2.08
C PHE A 120 -7.43 -8.52 1.75
N ILE A 121 -7.08 -7.46 1.03
CA ILE A 121 -7.99 -6.49 0.43
C ILE A 121 -8.03 -6.78 -1.06
N TRP A 122 -9.23 -6.77 -1.62
CA TRP A 122 -9.49 -6.97 -3.03
C TRP A 122 -10.12 -5.71 -3.61
N LEU A 123 -9.69 -5.34 -4.81
CA LEU A 123 -10.38 -4.33 -5.61
C LEU A 123 -11.57 -5.02 -6.32
N GLN A 124 -12.77 -4.83 -5.77
CA GLN A 124 -13.98 -5.52 -6.21
C GLN A 124 -14.40 -5.07 -7.60
N ASP A 125 -14.21 -3.79 -7.91
CA ASP A 125 -14.58 -3.19 -9.20
C ASP A 125 -13.44 -3.17 -10.22
N CYS A 126 -12.45 -4.04 -10.09
CA CYS A 126 -11.31 -4.14 -11.01
C CYS A 126 -11.73 -4.37 -12.49
N GLU A 127 -12.91 -4.94 -12.74
CA GLU A 127 -13.47 -5.10 -14.10
C GLU A 127 -13.88 -3.77 -14.76
N LYS A 128 -14.08 -2.70 -13.95
CA LYS A 128 -14.42 -1.36 -14.44
C LYS A 128 -13.18 -0.55 -14.84
N LEU A 129 -11.98 -1.07 -14.59
CA LEU A 129 -10.73 -0.40 -14.95
C LEU A 129 -10.52 -0.44 -16.46
N VAL A 130 -10.04 0.67 -17.03
CA VAL A 130 -9.61 0.67 -18.43
C VAL A 130 -8.31 -0.13 -18.59
N PRO A 131 -7.99 -0.64 -19.80
CA PRO A 131 -6.77 -1.40 -20.00
C PRO A 131 -5.52 -0.66 -19.50
N LYS A 132 -4.72 -1.32 -18.65
CA LYS A 132 -3.49 -0.80 -17.98
C LYS A 132 -3.72 0.19 -16.84
N GLU A 133 -4.96 0.54 -16.52
CA GLU A 133 -5.26 1.31 -15.32
C GLU A 133 -4.91 0.49 -14.07
N LYS A 134 -4.35 1.18 -13.07
CA LYS A 134 -4.09 0.62 -11.75
C LYS A 134 -4.52 1.60 -10.68
N VAL A 135 -5.02 1.08 -9.58
CA VAL A 135 -5.39 1.88 -8.40
C VAL A 135 -4.30 1.70 -7.35
N TYR A 136 -3.57 2.75 -7.02
CA TYR A 136 -2.71 2.76 -5.84
C TYR A 136 -3.57 2.91 -4.58
N ALA A 137 -3.27 2.11 -3.56
CA ALA A 137 -3.78 2.36 -2.23
C ALA A 137 -2.70 2.10 -1.17
N LYS A 138 -2.66 2.96 -0.16
CA LYS A 138 -1.93 2.75 1.09
C LYS A 138 -2.96 2.52 2.19
N TYR A 139 -2.80 1.43 2.93
CA TYR A 139 -3.81 0.98 3.88
C TYR A 139 -3.18 0.33 5.12
N LYS A 140 -3.96 0.31 6.19
CA LYS A 140 -3.69 -0.39 7.44
C LYS A 140 -4.72 -1.49 7.60
N LEU A 141 -4.26 -2.70 7.91
CA LEU A 141 -5.10 -3.83 8.27
C LEU A 141 -4.96 -4.10 9.76
N ARG A 142 -6.10 -4.21 10.45
CA ARG A 142 -6.18 -4.38 11.89
C ARG A 142 -7.01 -5.56 12.33
N ILE A 143 -6.64 -6.11 13.49
CA ILE A 143 -7.52 -6.95 14.31
C ILE A 143 -7.80 -6.20 15.59
N LEU A 144 -9.08 -5.97 15.87
CA LEU A 144 -9.53 -5.29 17.07
C LEU A 144 -9.78 -6.34 18.15
N ASP A 145 -9.23 -6.15 19.34
CA ASP A 145 -9.58 -6.98 20.49
C ASP A 145 -11.00 -6.67 21.00
N HIS A 146 -11.50 -7.49 21.94
CA HIS A 146 -12.83 -7.31 22.51
C HIS A 146 -13.03 -5.95 23.21
N SER A 147 -11.94 -5.35 23.72
CA SER A 147 -11.99 -4.03 24.36
C SER A 147 -11.82 -2.88 23.38
N GLN A 148 -11.45 -3.16 22.13
CA GLN A 148 -10.93 -2.23 21.12
C GLN A 148 -9.77 -1.35 21.63
N VAL A 149 -9.02 -1.83 22.62
CA VAL A 149 -7.85 -1.17 23.19
C VAL A 149 -6.55 -1.79 22.68
N LYS A 150 -6.55 -3.09 22.35
CA LYS A 150 -5.42 -3.78 21.74
C LYS A 150 -5.72 -4.04 20.27
N THR A 151 -4.93 -3.42 19.41
CA THR A 151 -5.01 -3.59 17.97
C THR A 151 -3.70 -4.15 17.45
N ILE A 152 -3.75 -5.30 16.77
CA ILE A 152 -2.68 -5.66 15.83
C ILE A 152 -2.89 -4.81 14.60
N GLU A 153 -1.86 -4.12 14.14
CA GLU A 153 -1.91 -3.28 12.95
C GLU A 153 -0.73 -3.65 12.03
N LYS A 154 -1.01 -3.74 10.73
CA LYS A 154 0.03 -3.82 9.70
C LYS A 154 -0.32 -2.88 8.54
N THR A 155 0.68 -2.15 8.08
CA THR A 155 0.54 -1.18 6.97
C THR A 155 1.19 -1.72 5.70
N ASP A 156 0.55 -1.54 4.55
CA ASP A 156 1.14 -1.80 3.24
C ASP A 156 0.66 -0.76 2.21
N SER A 157 1.29 -0.75 1.05
CA SER A 157 0.79 0.00 -0.10
C SER A 157 1.03 -0.75 -1.40
N LYS A 158 0.02 -0.80 -2.27
CA LYS A 158 0.03 -1.59 -3.50
C LYS A 158 -0.66 -0.88 -4.65
N TRP A 159 -0.29 -1.31 -5.85
CA TRP A 159 -1.01 -1.01 -7.08
C TRP A 159 -1.91 -2.21 -7.42
N PHE A 160 -3.22 -1.97 -7.41
CA PHE A 160 -4.26 -2.94 -7.72
C PHE A 160 -4.60 -2.84 -9.21
N ASP A 161 -4.49 -3.95 -9.94
CA ASP A 161 -4.62 -3.98 -11.40
C ASP A 161 -5.34 -5.21 -11.96
N THR A 162 -5.66 -6.17 -11.09
CA THR A 162 -6.19 -7.49 -11.43
C THR A 162 -7.15 -7.95 -10.33
N LYS A 163 -7.78 -9.11 -10.54
CA LYS A 163 -8.57 -9.83 -9.52
C LYS A 163 -7.68 -10.56 -8.51
N GLU A 164 -6.59 -9.94 -8.07
CA GLU A 164 -5.75 -10.50 -7.00
C GLU A 164 -5.86 -9.62 -5.75
N GLY A 165 -5.91 -10.27 -4.59
CA GLY A 165 -5.93 -9.60 -3.30
C GLY A 165 -4.53 -9.30 -2.77
N TRP A 166 -4.38 -8.15 -2.11
CA TRP A 166 -3.15 -7.75 -1.44
C TRP A 166 -3.33 -7.65 0.07
N GLY A 167 -2.32 -8.05 0.85
CA GLY A 167 -2.41 -8.07 2.30
C GLY A 167 -1.34 -8.95 2.94
N PHE A 168 -1.68 -9.57 4.07
CA PHE A 168 -0.70 -10.25 4.91
C PHE A 168 -1.03 -11.73 5.07
N HIS A 169 -0.10 -12.58 4.63
CA HIS A 169 -0.13 -14.01 4.94
C HIS A 169 -0.05 -14.30 6.45
N ASN A 170 0.54 -13.39 7.23
CA ASN A 170 0.88 -13.59 8.62
C ASN A 170 0.33 -12.48 9.53
N LEU A 171 -0.96 -12.15 9.44
CA LEU A 171 -1.53 -11.03 10.20
C LEU A 171 -1.38 -11.22 11.72
N ILE A 172 -1.83 -12.38 12.24
CA ILE A 172 -1.69 -12.79 13.64
C ILE A 172 -1.43 -14.31 13.71
N PRO A 173 -0.59 -14.81 14.62
CA PRO A 173 -0.52 -16.24 14.89
C PRO A 173 -1.86 -16.79 15.38
N LEU A 174 -2.28 -17.96 14.88
CA LEU A 174 -3.55 -18.58 15.29
C LEU A 174 -3.61 -18.88 16.80
N LYS A 175 -2.46 -19.14 17.42
CA LYS A 175 -2.32 -19.35 18.87
C LYS A 175 -2.54 -18.07 19.69
N GLU A 176 -2.27 -16.91 19.11
CA GLU A 176 -2.48 -15.61 19.77
C GLU A 176 -3.91 -15.12 19.58
N LEU A 177 -4.56 -15.49 18.47
CA LEU A 177 -5.95 -15.14 18.17
C LEU A 177 -6.91 -15.56 19.30
N SER A 178 -6.74 -16.76 19.85
CA SER A 178 -7.54 -17.25 20.97
C SER A 178 -7.30 -16.50 22.29
N ASN A 179 -6.21 -15.72 22.40
CA ASN A 179 -5.80 -15.05 23.63
C ASN A 179 -6.25 -13.57 23.68
N GLY A 180 -7.55 -13.35 23.42
CA GLY A 180 -8.20 -12.05 23.67
C GLY A 180 -8.74 -11.31 22.45
N TYR A 181 -8.56 -11.84 21.24
CA TYR A 181 -9.08 -11.22 20.01
C TYR A 181 -10.44 -11.79 19.55
N LEU A 182 -10.91 -12.90 20.14
CA LEU A 182 -12.23 -13.47 19.90
C LEU A 182 -13.19 -13.08 21.04
N GLY A 183 -13.84 -11.93 20.90
CA GLY A 183 -14.81 -11.43 21.87
C GLY A 183 -16.18 -12.06 21.67
N LYS A 184 -16.70 -12.83 22.63
CA LYS A 184 -17.97 -13.58 22.48
C LYS A 184 -18.00 -14.40 21.18
N ASP A 185 -16.89 -15.07 20.88
CA ASP A 185 -16.70 -15.82 19.62
C ASP A 185 -16.88 -14.99 18.34
N THR A 186 -16.63 -13.69 18.42
CA THR A 186 -16.63 -12.77 17.29
C THR A 186 -15.23 -12.23 17.07
N LEU A 187 -14.73 -12.38 15.84
CA LEU A 187 -13.52 -11.69 15.39
C LEU A 187 -13.91 -10.38 14.74
N THR A 188 -13.23 -9.28 15.06
CA THR A 188 -13.42 -8.01 14.34
C THR A 188 -12.12 -7.61 13.66
N VAL A 189 -12.19 -7.41 12.35
CA VAL A 189 -11.10 -6.90 11.53
C VAL A 189 -11.47 -5.55 10.96
N GLU A 190 -10.47 -4.73 10.66
CA GLU A 190 -10.67 -3.40 10.11
C GLU A 190 -9.62 -3.10 9.04
N VAL A 191 -10.04 -2.32 8.04
CA VAL A 191 -9.14 -1.67 7.10
C VAL A 191 -9.31 -0.17 7.21
N GLU A 192 -8.21 0.56 7.24
CA GLU A 192 -8.17 2.02 7.11
C GLU A 192 -7.30 2.39 5.90
N PHE A 193 -7.81 3.24 5.02
CA PHE A 193 -7.06 3.76 3.87
C PHE A 193 -6.43 5.10 4.22
N ASP A 194 -5.10 5.19 4.11
CA ASP A 194 -4.37 6.46 4.22
C ASP A 194 -4.39 7.24 2.89
N VAL A 195 -4.35 6.50 1.76
CA VAL A 195 -4.22 7.07 0.42
C VAL A 195 -4.93 6.17 -0.59
N ILE A 196 -5.68 6.76 -1.52
CA ILE A 196 -6.16 6.09 -2.74
C ILE A 196 -5.86 6.97 -3.94
N SER A 197 -5.38 6.39 -5.05
CA SER A 197 -5.23 7.12 -6.29
C SER A 197 -6.55 7.23 -7.06
N VAL A 198 -6.82 8.42 -7.59
CA VAL A 198 -7.95 8.70 -8.48
C VAL A 198 -7.41 9.21 -9.81
N ILE A 199 -7.88 8.63 -10.90
CA ILE A 199 -7.64 9.15 -12.25
C ILE A 199 -8.72 10.18 -12.54
N LYS A 200 -8.32 11.40 -12.86
CA LYS A 200 -9.21 12.45 -13.35
C LYS A 200 -8.94 12.65 -14.83
N VAL A 201 -9.96 12.42 -15.64
CA VAL A 201 -9.96 12.79 -17.06
C VAL A 201 -10.38 14.26 -17.12
N ARG A 202 -9.48 15.15 -17.57
CA ARG A 202 -9.91 16.50 -17.93
C ARG A 202 -10.77 16.40 -19.20
N THR A 203 -12.04 16.77 -19.06
CA THR A 203 -12.99 16.90 -20.18
C THR A 203 -13.05 18.33 -20.66
#